data_AF-A0A1M7MH34-F1
#
_entry.id   AF-A0A1M7MH34-F1
#
_cell.length_a   1.000
_cell.length_b   1.000
_cell.length_c   1.000
_cell.angle_alpha   90.00
_cell.angle_beta   90.00
_cell.angle_gamma   90.00
#
_symmetry.space_group_name_H-M   'P 1'
#
loop_
_entity.id
_entity.type
_entity.pdbx_description
1 polymer ?
#
loop_
_entity_poly.entity_id
_entity_poly.type
_entity_poly.pdbx_seq_one_letter_code
_entity_poly.pdbx_strand_id
1 'polypeptide(L)'
;MEVERIADASGRVAMWAYEWDITQSPAAKVNRQFLGYEQPIRPDQTAAHEVREAICWSYGRTLGNIAVFSEELLGSFPAQKGDDAILACDIVEAGKMRNGAKRWWCRTHQKHWGTKGDIAAARRSGVARCSNHLQPMSYVINPPHIRMEEHAEVGIWCSLPPALTSMGLPARRRPKIHVHVRQQAGGDKVIDQDFEALSLHYNPAGDLFANNEINKVHVTPPAALEFVLALESGLEMGCINCRDCGYPHLDLGDFARTAHSKHLCGNCGRDNTWSKVAMASTPLKPLHDQFSKASQYDDVDKVLNIDEYPGASFALWASTPAVLWTANRAQERGIHVHLRADSHPPIDDTFGTVIYQGNELDRSQLLESMIANTII
;
A
#
# COMPACT_ATOMS: atom_id res chain seq x y z
N MET A 1 -6.12 -31.54 -18.27
CA MET A 1 -6.19 -31.55 -16.80
C MET A 1 -6.87 -30.28 -16.38
N GLU A 2 -7.99 -30.41 -15.66
CA GLU A 2 -8.91 -29.32 -15.35
C GLU A 2 -9.25 -29.33 -13.85
N VAL A 3 -9.81 -28.22 -13.36
CA VAL A 3 -10.24 -28.07 -11.96
C VAL A 3 -11.75 -27.81 -11.92
N GLU A 4 -12.46 -28.62 -11.16
CA GLU A 4 -13.89 -28.43 -10.89
C GLU A 4 -14.15 -27.96 -9.46
N ARG A 5 -15.32 -27.35 -9.30
CA ARG A 5 -15.83 -26.78 -8.05
C ARG A 5 -17.03 -27.62 -7.63
N ILE A 6 -17.01 -28.14 -6.41
CA ILE A 6 -18.09 -28.96 -5.86
C ILE A 6 -18.46 -28.36 -4.51
N ALA A 7 -19.69 -27.89 -4.35
CA ALA A 7 -20.19 -27.43 -3.05
C ALA A 7 -20.38 -28.65 -2.13
N ASP A 8 -19.87 -28.56 -0.90
CA ASP A 8 -20.14 -29.55 0.14
C ASP A 8 -21.46 -29.24 0.87
N ALA A 9 -21.90 -30.16 1.74
CA ALA A 9 -23.14 -30.01 2.50
C ALA A 9 -23.11 -28.82 3.48
N SER A 10 -21.94 -28.27 3.78
CA SER A 10 -21.75 -27.09 4.64
C SER A 10 -21.69 -25.77 3.87
N GLY A 11 -21.88 -25.80 2.54
CA GLY A 11 -21.84 -24.62 1.68
C GLY A 11 -20.43 -24.15 1.31
N ARG A 12 -19.38 -24.89 1.69
CA ARG A 12 -18.00 -24.61 1.26
C ARG A 12 -17.77 -25.20 -0.12
N VAL A 13 -16.91 -24.57 -0.92
CA VAL A 13 -16.62 -25.04 -2.28
C VAL A 13 -15.31 -25.82 -2.29
N ALA A 14 -15.38 -27.13 -2.46
CA ALA A 14 -14.22 -27.99 -2.63
C ALA A 14 -13.68 -27.91 -4.06
N MET A 15 -12.36 -27.80 -4.20
CA MET A 15 -11.64 -27.80 -5.46
C MET A 15 -11.07 -29.19 -5.74
N TRP A 16 -11.35 -29.72 -6.94
CA TRP A 16 -10.88 -31.04 -7.37
C TRP A 16 -10.18 -30.94 -8.73
N ALA A 17 -8.99 -31.53 -8.85
CA ALA A 17 -8.35 -31.74 -10.14
C ALA A 17 -8.88 -33.02 -10.80
N TYR A 18 -9.09 -33.00 -12.10
CA TYR A 18 -9.48 -34.18 -12.88
C TYR A 18 -8.89 -34.16 -14.29
N GLU A 19 -9.00 -35.32 -14.95
CA GLU A 19 -8.67 -35.52 -16.36
C GLU A 19 -9.93 -35.97 -17.11
N TRP A 20 -10.05 -35.59 -18.38
CA TRP A 20 -11.09 -36.11 -19.26
C TRP A 20 -10.61 -37.40 -19.88
N ASP A 21 -11.33 -38.50 -19.64
CA ASP A 21 -11.23 -39.70 -20.45
C ASP A 21 -12.08 -39.51 -21.71
N ILE A 22 -11.40 -39.14 -22.79
CA ILE A 22 -12.01 -38.93 -24.11
C ILE A 22 -12.23 -40.23 -24.88
N THR A 23 -11.83 -41.38 -24.32
CA THR A 23 -12.06 -42.70 -24.93
C THR A 23 -13.47 -43.24 -24.64
N GLN A 24 -14.19 -42.63 -23.69
CA GLN A 24 -15.58 -42.94 -23.35
C GLN A 24 -16.54 -41.91 -23.93
N SER A 25 -17.79 -42.32 -24.24
CA SER A 25 -18.84 -41.43 -24.74
C SER A 25 -20.13 -41.57 -23.90
N PRO A 26 -20.57 -40.52 -23.19
CA PRO A 26 -19.93 -39.20 -23.11
C PRO A 26 -18.59 -39.24 -22.35
N ALA A 27 -17.69 -38.30 -22.67
CA ALA A 27 -16.39 -38.20 -22.00
C ALA A 27 -16.56 -38.16 -20.48
N ALA A 28 -15.77 -38.96 -19.77
CA ALA A 28 -15.90 -39.12 -18.32
C ALA A 28 -14.77 -38.38 -17.59
N LYS A 29 -15.05 -37.89 -16.38
CA LYS A 29 -14.02 -37.33 -15.49
C LYS A 29 -13.34 -38.47 -14.75
N VAL A 30 -12.03 -38.61 -14.93
CA VAL A 30 -11.20 -39.64 -14.27
C VAL A 30 -10.12 -38.97 -13.42
N ASN A 31 -9.48 -39.76 -12.54
CA ASN A 31 -8.36 -39.32 -11.69
C ASN A 31 -8.70 -38.08 -10.84
N ARG A 32 -9.92 -38.05 -10.28
CA ARG A 32 -10.38 -36.99 -9.38
C ARG A 32 -9.54 -36.97 -8.11
N GLN A 33 -8.92 -35.82 -7.82
CA GLN A 33 -8.12 -35.62 -6.61
C GLN A 33 -8.44 -34.28 -5.95
N PHE A 34 -8.64 -34.30 -4.63
CA PHE A 34 -8.92 -33.12 -3.83
C PHE A 34 -7.70 -32.20 -3.76
N LEU A 35 -7.92 -30.89 -3.93
CA LEU A 35 -6.86 -29.87 -3.90
C LEU A 35 -6.95 -28.95 -2.67
N GLY A 36 -8.12 -28.87 -2.03
CA GLY A 36 -8.41 -27.91 -0.98
C GLY A 36 -9.80 -27.29 -1.12
N TYR A 37 -10.13 -26.37 -0.21
CA TYR A 37 -11.35 -25.57 -0.28
C TYR A 37 -11.04 -24.20 -0.87
N GLU A 38 -11.90 -23.74 -1.79
CA GLU A 38 -11.96 -22.35 -2.20
C GLU A 38 -12.45 -21.52 -1.00
N GLN A 39 -11.77 -20.40 -0.74
CA GLN A 39 -12.25 -19.43 0.24
C GLN A 39 -13.31 -18.54 -0.41
N PRO A 40 -14.45 -18.26 0.27
CA PRO A 40 -15.45 -17.37 -0.29
C PRO A 40 -14.84 -15.99 -0.59
N ILE A 41 -15.31 -15.37 -1.67
CA ILE A 41 -15.21 -13.91 -1.81
C ILE A 41 -16.10 -13.37 -0.71
N ARG A 42 -15.50 -12.92 0.39
CA ARG A 42 -16.23 -12.25 1.46
C ARG A 42 -16.53 -10.83 0.95
N PRO A 43 -17.81 -10.47 0.65
CA PRO A 43 -18.20 -9.09 0.86
C PRO A 43 -17.99 -8.79 2.34
N ASP A 44 -17.50 -7.59 2.68
CA ASP A 44 -17.29 -7.20 4.07
C ASP A 44 -18.62 -7.39 4.83
N GLN A 45 -18.66 -8.41 5.69
CA GLN A 45 -19.80 -8.60 6.58
C GLN A 45 -19.53 -7.83 7.87
N THR A 46 -20.25 -6.72 8.01
CA THR A 46 -20.93 -6.27 9.22
C THR A 46 -20.67 -7.10 10.48
N ALA A 47 -19.82 -6.58 11.38
CA ALA A 47 -20.07 -6.61 12.83
C ALA A 47 -19.10 -5.67 13.55
N ALA A 48 -19.66 -4.71 14.27
CA ALA A 48 -18.99 -3.94 15.29
C ALA A 48 -18.69 -4.83 16.51
N HIS A 49 -17.56 -5.51 16.47
CA HIS A 49 -16.79 -5.87 17.65
C HIS A 49 -15.39 -5.31 17.43
N GLU A 50 -14.63 -4.99 18.49
CA GLU A 50 -13.21 -4.62 18.38
C GLU A 50 -12.42 -5.80 17.79
N VAL A 51 -12.51 -5.99 16.48
CA VAL A 51 -11.74 -6.99 15.76
C VAL A 51 -10.32 -6.44 15.69
N ARG A 52 -9.37 -7.12 16.34
CA ARG A 52 -7.94 -6.86 16.11
C ARG A 52 -7.71 -6.91 14.61
N GLU A 53 -7.20 -5.84 14.02
CA GLU A 53 -6.95 -5.80 12.58
C GLU A 53 -5.47 -5.86 12.32
N ALA A 54 -5.05 -6.50 11.24
CA ALA A 54 -3.69 -6.39 10.74
C ALA A 54 -3.69 -5.80 9.35
N ILE A 55 -2.75 -4.87 9.11
CA ILE A 55 -2.40 -4.41 7.77
C ILE A 55 -1.19 -5.21 7.35
N CYS A 56 -1.23 -5.85 6.17
CA CYS A 56 -0.06 -6.53 5.62
C CYS A 56 0.22 -6.15 4.17
N TRP A 57 1.49 -6.12 3.82
CA TRP A 57 1.98 -5.76 2.50
C TRP A 57 3.30 -6.46 2.20
N SER A 58 3.64 -6.59 0.92
CA SER A 58 5.01 -6.83 0.52
C SER A 58 5.56 -5.58 -0.15
N TYR A 59 6.83 -5.59 -0.53
CA TYR A 59 7.28 -4.57 -1.45
C TYR A 59 6.63 -4.76 -2.83
N GLY A 60 6.13 -3.66 -3.42
CA GLY A 60 5.46 -3.64 -4.72
C GLY A 60 4.12 -4.38 -4.80
N ARG A 61 3.56 -4.83 -3.67
CA ARG A 61 2.25 -5.52 -3.61
C ARG A 61 1.59 -5.25 -2.27
N THR A 62 0.28 -5.33 -2.23
CA THR A 62 -0.48 -5.39 -0.97
C THR A 62 -1.23 -6.71 -0.87
N LEU A 63 -1.94 -6.95 0.22
CA LEU A 63 -3.00 -7.96 0.19
C LEU A 63 -4.15 -7.44 -0.68
N GLY A 64 -4.79 -8.34 -1.44
CA GLY A 64 -6.01 -8.03 -2.18
C GLY A 64 -7.15 -7.50 -1.28
N ASN A 65 -7.15 -7.93 -0.02
CA ASN A 65 -7.84 -7.27 1.08
C ASN A 65 -6.78 -6.80 2.09
N ILE A 66 -6.48 -5.49 2.10
CA ILE A 66 -5.40 -4.91 2.92
C ILE A 66 -5.65 -5.11 4.42
N ALA A 67 -6.92 -5.23 4.81
CA ALA A 67 -7.35 -5.50 6.17
C ALA A 67 -7.49 -7.01 6.40
N VAL A 68 -6.68 -7.57 7.30
CA VAL A 68 -6.83 -8.94 7.76
C VAL A 68 -7.58 -8.93 9.08
N PHE A 69 -8.80 -9.48 9.05
CA PHE A 69 -9.70 -9.58 10.21
C PHE A 69 -9.86 -11.01 10.73
N SER A 70 -9.27 -12.02 10.07
CA SER A 70 -9.43 -13.40 10.49
C SER A 70 -8.53 -13.72 11.67
N GLU A 71 -9.13 -14.17 12.77
CA GLU A 71 -8.40 -14.61 13.97
C GLU A 71 -7.32 -15.65 13.68
N GLU A 72 -7.57 -16.54 12.71
CA GLU A 72 -6.60 -17.54 12.25
C GLU A 72 -5.33 -16.91 11.64
N LEU A 73 -5.47 -15.84 10.86
CA LEU A 73 -4.31 -15.10 10.34
C LEU A 73 -3.71 -14.19 11.41
N LEU A 74 -4.52 -13.57 12.27
CA LEU A 74 -4.03 -12.73 13.37
C LEU A 74 -3.19 -13.53 14.38
N GLY A 75 -3.53 -14.79 14.61
CA GLY A 75 -2.74 -15.71 15.42
C GLY A 75 -1.45 -16.22 14.77
N SER A 76 -1.24 -15.96 13.47
CA SER A 76 -0.07 -16.42 12.71
C SER A 76 1.09 -15.42 12.69
N PHE A 77 0.88 -14.19 13.20
CA PHE A 77 1.92 -13.17 13.22
C PHE A 77 2.92 -13.40 14.36
N PRO A 78 4.24 -13.33 14.08
CA PRO A 78 5.28 -13.50 15.10
C PRO A 78 5.28 -12.46 16.22
N ALA A 79 4.82 -11.24 15.95
CA ALA A 79 4.84 -10.10 16.87
C ALA A 79 3.67 -9.12 16.61
N GLN A 80 3.71 -7.92 17.20
CA GLN A 80 2.73 -6.85 16.90
C GLN A 80 3.05 -6.11 15.59
N LYS A 81 4.29 -6.19 15.12
CA LYS A 81 4.75 -5.66 13.83
C LYS A 81 6.02 -6.37 13.41
N GLY A 82 6.27 -6.45 12.11
CA GLY A 82 7.47 -7.09 11.56
C GLY A 82 7.49 -7.10 10.05
N ASP A 83 8.52 -7.73 9.48
CA ASP A 83 8.72 -7.94 8.05
C ASP A 83 8.98 -9.40 7.68
N ASP A 84 8.57 -10.31 8.56
CA ASP A 84 8.88 -11.74 8.55
C ASP A 84 7.63 -12.65 8.51
N ALA A 85 6.42 -12.09 8.33
CA ALA A 85 5.20 -12.87 8.31
C ALA A 85 5.08 -13.73 7.05
N ILE A 86 4.91 -15.05 7.22
CA ILE A 86 4.63 -15.99 6.15
C ILE A 86 3.14 -16.32 6.17
N LEU A 87 2.38 -15.75 5.23
CA LEU A 87 0.93 -15.87 5.21
C LEU A 87 0.47 -17.01 4.28
N ALA A 88 -0.62 -17.69 4.67
CA ALA A 88 -1.21 -18.73 3.85
C ALA A 88 -1.75 -18.19 2.52
N CYS A 89 -1.72 -19.01 1.48
CA CYS A 89 -2.30 -18.66 0.19
C CYS A 89 -3.82 -18.67 0.23
N ASP A 90 -4.43 -17.55 -0.13
CA ASP A 90 -5.86 -17.43 -0.35
C ASP A 90 -6.15 -17.43 -1.86
N ILE A 91 -6.50 -18.61 -2.39
CA ILE A 91 -6.70 -18.85 -3.83
C ILE A 91 -8.19 -18.73 -4.20
N VAL A 92 -8.50 -17.83 -5.14
CA VAL A 92 -9.86 -17.55 -5.64
C VAL A 92 -9.95 -17.67 -7.16
N GLU A 93 -11.14 -17.87 -7.69
CA GLU A 93 -11.38 -17.90 -9.14
C GLU A 93 -11.27 -16.50 -9.77
N ALA A 94 -10.44 -16.39 -10.82
CA ALA A 94 -10.11 -15.13 -11.51
C ALA A 94 -10.49 -15.16 -13.00
N GLY A 95 -11.55 -15.90 -13.34
CA GLY A 95 -12.09 -16.02 -14.68
C GLY A 95 -11.43 -17.14 -15.50
N LYS A 96 -11.19 -16.90 -16.79
CA LYS A 96 -10.64 -17.89 -17.73
C LYS A 96 -9.33 -17.39 -18.37
N MET A 97 -8.43 -18.33 -18.64
CA MET A 97 -7.23 -18.17 -19.46
C MET A 97 -7.62 -18.06 -20.95
N ARG A 98 -6.67 -17.61 -21.80
CA ARG A 98 -6.89 -17.49 -23.25
C ARG A 98 -7.31 -18.80 -23.93
N ASN A 99 -6.90 -19.94 -23.37
CA ASN A 99 -7.26 -21.28 -23.86
C ASN A 99 -8.58 -21.82 -23.25
N GLY A 100 -9.36 -20.97 -22.57
CA GLY A 100 -10.64 -21.33 -21.94
C GLY A 100 -10.53 -22.03 -20.58
N ALA A 101 -9.34 -22.43 -20.14
CA ALA A 101 -9.13 -23.03 -18.82
C ALA A 101 -9.42 -22.04 -17.69
N LYS A 102 -9.80 -22.52 -16.50
CA LYS A 102 -9.97 -21.64 -15.34
C LYS A 102 -8.65 -20.98 -14.95
N ARG A 103 -8.73 -19.68 -14.65
CA ARG A 103 -7.64 -18.87 -14.11
C ARG A 103 -7.91 -18.64 -12.63
N TRP A 104 -6.87 -18.75 -11.81
CA TRP A 104 -6.99 -18.54 -10.36
C TRP A 104 -6.04 -17.43 -9.92
N TRP A 105 -6.33 -16.86 -8.76
CA TRP A 105 -5.59 -15.74 -8.19
C TRP A 105 -5.36 -15.95 -6.71
N CYS A 106 -4.13 -15.72 -6.25
CA CYS A 106 -3.80 -15.64 -4.84
C CYS A 106 -3.99 -14.20 -4.35
N ARG A 107 -4.99 -13.95 -3.50
CA ARG A 107 -5.25 -12.63 -2.90
C ARG A 107 -4.14 -12.19 -1.96
N THR A 108 -3.54 -13.14 -1.25
CA THR A 108 -2.45 -12.87 -0.31
C THR A 108 -1.20 -12.36 -1.01
N HIS A 109 -0.78 -13.02 -2.09
CA HIS A 109 0.51 -12.73 -2.73
C HIS A 109 0.37 -12.01 -4.07
N GLN A 110 -0.87 -11.68 -4.46
CA GLN A 110 -1.24 -11.06 -5.73
C GLN A 110 -0.58 -11.76 -6.94
N LYS A 111 -0.77 -13.08 -7.03
CA LYS A 111 -0.21 -13.91 -8.10
C LYS A 111 -1.23 -14.84 -8.70
N HIS A 112 -1.15 -15.01 -10.03
CA HIS A 112 -1.91 -16.03 -10.72
C HIS A 112 -1.48 -17.43 -10.27
N TRP A 113 -2.45 -18.33 -10.23
CA TRP A 113 -2.28 -19.73 -9.88
C TRP A 113 -3.05 -20.61 -10.88
N GLY A 114 -2.67 -21.88 -11.00
CA GLY A 114 -3.39 -22.89 -11.78
C GLY A 114 -2.70 -23.30 -13.07
N THR A 115 -1.40 -23.04 -13.20
CA THR A 115 -0.58 -23.67 -14.24
C THR A 115 -0.47 -25.18 -14.00
N LYS A 116 -0.01 -25.94 -15.01
CA LYS A 116 0.25 -27.39 -14.84
C LYS A 116 1.23 -27.66 -13.69
N GLY A 117 2.23 -26.80 -13.51
CA GLY A 117 3.20 -26.90 -12.42
C GLY A 117 2.57 -26.70 -11.05
N ASP A 118 1.72 -25.67 -10.91
CA ASP A 118 0.99 -25.37 -9.68
C ASP A 118 0.09 -26.53 -9.26
N ILE A 119 -0.67 -27.09 -10.20
CA ILE A 119 -1.59 -28.21 -9.96
C ILE A 119 -0.79 -29.46 -9.54
N ALA A 120 0.31 -29.77 -10.24
CA ALA A 120 1.16 -30.90 -9.89
C ALA A 120 1.80 -30.74 -8.50
N ALA A 121 2.23 -29.52 -8.13
CA ALA A 121 2.75 -29.23 -6.81
C ALA A 121 1.68 -29.42 -5.72
N ALA A 122 0.48 -28.88 -5.92
CA ALA A 122 -0.64 -29.04 -4.99
C ALA A 122 -1.06 -30.50 -4.81
N ARG A 123 -1.03 -31.32 -5.87
CA ARG A 123 -1.30 -32.77 -5.76
C ARG A 123 -0.29 -33.51 -4.88
N ARG A 124 0.98 -33.09 -4.91
CA ARG A 124 2.04 -33.71 -4.09
C ARG A 124 1.97 -33.25 -2.63
N SER A 125 1.67 -31.98 -2.39
CA SER A 125 1.64 -31.40 -1.05
C SER A 125 0.29 -31.52 -0.34
N GLY A 126 -0.79 -31.74 -1.09
CA GLY A 126 -2.18 -31.64 -0.60
C GLY A 126 -2.65 -30.20 -0.33
N VAL A 127 -1.87 -29.19 -0.69
CA VAL A 127 -2.16 -27.77 -0.37
C VAL A 127 -1.90 -26.88 -1.60
N ALA A 128 -2.90 -26.09 -1.98
CA ALA A 128 -2.76 -25.07 -3.02
C ALA A 128 -1.87 -23.91 -2.54
N ARG A 129 -0.71 -23.73 -3.17
CA ARG A 129 0.26 -22.68 -2.86
C ARG A 129 0.66 -21.96 -4.14
N CYS A 130 0.69 -20.63 -4.11
CA CYS A 130 1.23 -19.84 -5.20
C CYS A 130 2.76 -19.83 -5.20
N SER A 131 3.37 -19.34 -6.28
CA SER A 131 4.83 -19.25 -6.40
C SER A 131 5.48 -18.42 -5.29
N ASN A 132 4.73 -17.51 -4.67
CA ASN A 132 5.21 -16.57 -3.65
C ASN A 132 4.80 -16.97 -2.23
N HIS A 133 4.34 -18.21 -1.99
CA HIS A 133 3.81 -18.63 -0.68
C HIS A 133 4.79 -18.61 0.50
N LEU A 134 6.10 -18.45 0.24
CA LEU A 134 7.14 -18.29 1.26
C LEU A 134 7.69 -16.85 1.29
N GLN A 135 7.06 -15.93 0.56
CA GLN A 135 7.50 -14.54 0.56
C GLN A 135 7.16 -13.91 1.91
N PRO A 136 8.15 -13.37 2.64
CA PRO A 136 7.88 -12.65 3.87
C PRO A 136 7.13 -11.35 3.59
N MET A 137 6.15 -11.07 4.44
CA MET A 137 5.27 -9.91 4.38
C MET A 137 5.56 -8.98 5.55
N SER A 138 5.54 -7.69 5.29
CA SER A 138 5.47 -6.66 6.31
C SER A 138 4.07 -6.57 6.89
N TYR A 139 3.99 -6.32 8.19
CA TYR A 139 2.71 -6.25 8.89
C TYR A 139 2.76 -5.35 10.12
N VAL A 140 1.59 -4.83 10.48
CA VAL A 140 1.31 -4.24 11.78
C VAL A 140 -0.06 -4.71 12.24
N ILE A 141 -0.14 -5.18 13.48
CA ILE A 141 -1.38 -5.51 14.18
C ILE A 141 -1.83 -4.25 14.94
N ASN A 142 -3.12 -3.96 14.89
CA ASN A 142 -3.74 -2.78 15.48
C ASN A 142 -3.00 -1.49 15.05
N PRO A 143 -2.93 -1.20 13.74
CA PRO A 143 -2.38 0.05 13.25
C PRO A 143 -3.07 1.23 13.95
N PRO A 144 -2.38 2.37 14.11
CA PRO A 144 -3.03 3.59 14.56
C PRO A 144 -4.22 3.94 13.66
N HIS A 145 -5.30 4.37 14.29
CA HIS A 145 -6.50 4.83 13.61
C HIS A 145 -6.62 6.34 13.76
N ILE A 146 -6.81 7.05 12.65
CA ILE A 146 -7.05 8.49 12.65
C ILE A 146 -8.40 8.76 12.00
N ARG A 147 -9.25 9.49 12.71
CA ARG A 147 -10.52 10.03 12.24
C ARG A 147 -10.28 11.51 11.93
N MET A 148 -10.28 11.87 10.66
CA MET A 148 -9.88 13.22 10.24
C MET A 148 -10.80 14.30 10.81
N GLU A 149 -12.09 13.97 10.97
CA GLU A 149 -13.13 14.84 11.51
C GLU A 149 -12.98 15.15 13.01
N GLU A 150 -12.19 14.36 13.75
CA GLU A 150 -11.94 14.56 15.18
C GLU A 150 -10.78 15.54 15.45
N HIS A 151 -10.15 16.05 14.40
CA HIS A 151 -8.95 16.87 14.50
C HIS A 151 -9.07 18.15 13.67
N ALA A 152 -8.46 19.24 14.14
CA ALA A 152 -8.43 20.48 13.39
C ALA A 152 -7.52 20.37 12.16
N GLU A 153 -6.38 19.70 12.32
CA GLU A 153 -5.43 19.46 11.24
C GLU A 153 -4.79 18.08 11.36
N VAL A 154 -4.68 17.43 10.22
CA VAL A 154 -4.03 16.14 9.98
C VAL A 154 -3.17 16.29 8.73
N GLY A 155 -1.88 15.99 8.88
CA GLY A 155 -0.92 15.90 7.80
C GLY A 155 -0.29 14.52 7.78
N ILE A 156 -0.18 13.92 6.60
CA ILE A 156 0.34 12.55 6.42
C ILE A 156 1.32 12.55 5.27
N TRP A 157 2.53 12.06 5.50
CA TRP A 157 3.59 11.98 4.49
C TRP A 157 4.15 10.57 4.38
N CYS A 158 4.76 10.29 3.23
CA CYS A 158 5.67 9.16 3.09
C CYS A 158 7.03 9.55 3.69
N SER A 159 7.38 8.98 4.85
CA SER A 159 8.68 9.18 5.52
C SER A 159 9.76 8.40 4.79
N LEU A 160 10.53 9.11 3.96
CA LEU A 160 11.71 8.56 3.29
C LEU A 160 12.97 8.76 4.15
N PRO A 161 13.98 7.88 4.03
CA PRO A 161 15.29 8.14 4.63
C PRO A 161 15.83 9.52 4.21
N PRO A 162 16.65 10.17 5.05
CA PRO A 162 17.30 11.42 4.67
C PRO A 162 18.05 11.28 3.34
N ALA A 163 18.17 12.38 2.62
CA ALA A 163 19.08 12.48 1.48
C ALA A 163 20.53 12.45 1.97
N LEU A 164 20.80 13.25 3.01
CA LEU A 164 22.12 13.52 3.55
C LEU A 164 22.05 13.69 5.06
N THR A 165 23.11 13.29 5.75
CA THR A 165 23.29 13.51 7.19
C THR A 165 24.68 14.06 7.48
N SER A 166 24.88 14.58 8.70
CA SER A 166 26.22 14.98 9.18
C SER A 166 27.24 13.84 9.20
N MET A 167 26.78 12.59 9.16
CA MET A 167 27.62 11.38 9.09
C MET A 167 27.84 10.90 7.65
N GLY A 168 27.39 11.65 6.64
CA GLY A 168 27.41 11.27 5.23
C GLY A 168 26.12 10.58 4.80
N LEU A 169 26.26 9.54 3.96
CA LEU A 169 25.12 8.78 3.44
C LEU A 169 24.43 7.99 4.56
N PRO A 170 23.11 8.15 4.76
CA PRO A 170 22.41 7.44 5.80
C PRO A 170 22.27 5.94 5.51
N ALA A 171 22.05 5.16 6.57
CA ALA A 171 21.66 3.77 6.42
C ALA A 171 20.34 3.68 5.63
N ARG A 172 20.34 2.81 4.61
CA ARG A 172 19.14 2.56 3.81
C ARG A 172 18.04 1.98 4.68
N ARG A 173 16.80 2.43 4.49
CA ARG A 173 15.62 1.89 5.19
C ARG A 173 14.39 1.91 4.31
N ARG A 174 13.39 1.12 4.71
CA ARG A 174 12.06 1.17 4.09
C ARG A 174 11.36 2.49 4.44
N PRO A 175 10.39 2.95 3.61
CA PRO A 175 9.55 4.08 3.96
C PRO A 175 8.69 3.79 5.19
N LYS A 176 8.26 4.86 5.86
CA LYS A 176 7.26 4.84 6.94
C LYS A 176 6.16 5.84 6.64
N ILE A 177 5.12 5.90 7.47
CA ILE A 177 4.05 6.89 7.39
C ILE A 177 4.28 7.93 8.48
N HIS A 178 4.69 9.14 8.11
CA HIS A 178 4.84 10.24 9.05
C HIS A 178 3.51 10.95 9.25
N VAL A 179 3.16 11.24 10.50
CA VAL A 179 1.87 11.83 10.83
C VAL A 179 2.05 13.03 11.73
N HIS A 180 1.40 14.13 11.34
CA HIS A 180 1.12 15.27 12.19
C HIS A 180 -0.38 15.34 12.50
N VAL A 181 -0.73 15.48 13.78
CA VAL A 181 -2.11 15.81 14.20
C VAL A 181 -2.09 17.01 15.13
N ARG A 182 -3.05 17.92 14.96
CA ARG A 182 -3.29 19.08 15.84
C ARG A 182 -4.76 19.16 16.23
N GLN A 183 -5.00 19.52 17.48
CA GLN A 183 -6.35 19.77 18.00
C GLN A 183 -6.84 21.20 17.72
N GLN A 184 -5.93 22.12 17.44
CA GLN A 184 -6.21 23.50 17.08
C GLN A 184 -5.43 23.88 15.83
N ALA A 185 -6.02 24.68 14.95
CA ALA A 185 -5.35 25.12 13.73
C ALA A 185 -4.08 25.91 14.06
N GLY A 186 -2.95 25.53 13.48
CA GLY A 186 -1.63 26.11 13.79
C GLY A 186 -1.12 25.87 15.22
N GLY A 187 -1.83 25.11 16.04
CA GLY A 187 -1.41 24.77 17.40
C GLY A 187 -0.32 23.70 17.46
N ASP A 188 0.02 23.28 18.67
CA ASP A 188 1.01 22.23 18.90
C ASP A 188 0.58 20.88 18.32
N LYS A 189 1.58 20.15 17.81
CA LYS A 189 1.41 18.77 17.34
C LYS A 189 1.11 17.88 18.55
N VAL A 190 -0.04 17.22 18.56
CA VAL A 190 -0.36 16.16 19.53
C VAL A 190 0.12 14.79 19.06
N ILE A 191 0.33 14.63 17.75
CA ILE A 191 1.03 13.49 17.15
C ILE A 191 2.07 14.06 16.19
N ASP A 192 3.31 13.60 16.34
CA ASP A 192 4.45 13.91 15.49
C ASP A 192 5.41 12.71 15.48
N GLN A 193 5.11 11.70 14.66
CA GLN A 193 5.91 10.47 14.61
C GLN A 193 5.66 9.65 13.36
N ASP A 194 6.56 8.69 13.15
CA ASP A 194 6.48 7.69 12.10
C ASP A 194 5.74 6.41 12.57
N PHE A 195 4.89 5.88 11.70
CA PHE A 195 4.20 4.61 11.85
C PHE A 195 4.53 3.64 10.70
N GLU A 196 4.42 2.33 10.95
CA GLU A 196 4.68 1.32 9.91
C GLU A 196 3.56 1.26 8.86
N ALA A 197 2.31 1.49 9.26
CA ALA A 197 1.15 1.70 8.42
C ALA A 197 0.06 2.40 9.23
N LEU A 198 -0.98 2.89 8.56
CA LEU A 198 -2.03 3.70 9.18
C LEU A 198 -3.42 3.31 8.67
N SER A 199 -4.41 3.42 9.54
CA SER A 199 -5.83 3.29 9.20
C SER A 199 -6.51 4.65 9.26
N LEU A 200 -6.91 5.18 8.10
CA LEU A 200 -7.61 6.45 7.97
C LEU A 200 -9.10 6.24 7.85
N HIS A 201 -9.85 6.70 8.85
CA HIS A 201 -11.30 6.77 8.78
C HIS A 201 -11.72 8.09 8.13
N TYR A 202 -12.72 8.01 7.28
CA TYR A 202 -13.35 9.19 6.69
C TYR A 202 -14.86 9.05 6.77
N ASN A 203 -15.56 10.18 6.85
CA ASN A 203 -17.00 10.18 6.81
C ASN A 203 -17.48 9.91 5.36
N PRO A 204 -18.22 8.82 5.10
CA PRO A 204 -18.73 8.47 3.77
C PRO A 204 -19.83 9.40 3.26
N ALA A 205 -20.16 10.50 3.97
CA ALA A 205 -21.08 11.52 3.50
C ALA A 205 -20.65 12.20 2.17
N GLY A 206 -19.44 11.92 1.66
CA GLY A 206 -19.05 12.15 0.28
C GLY A 206 -18.76 10.81 -0.41
N ASP A 207 -19.21 10.66 -1.66
CA ASP A 207 -19.05 9.48 -2.52
C ASP A 207 -17.57 9.19 -2.88
N LEU A 208 -16.70 8.97 -1.89
CA LEU A 208 -15.27 8.82 -2.08
C LEU A 208 -14.95 7.56 -2.90
N PHE A 209 -15.68 6.48 -2.63
CA PHE A 209 -15.68 5.27 -3.43
C PHE A 209 -17.11 4.87 -3.75
N ALA A 210 -17.31 4.11 -4.83
CA ALA A 210 -18.63 3.65 -5.23
C ALA A 210 -19.25 2.63 -4.24
N ASN A 211 -18.42 2.03 -3.37
CA ASN A 211 -18.91 1.20 -2.29
C ASN A 211 -18.94 2.01 -0.98
N ASN A 212 -20.15 2.40 -0.57
CA ASN A 212 -20.40 3.20 0.64
C ASN A 212 -20.16 2.44 1.95
N GLU A 213 -19.93 1.13 1.90
CA GLU A 213 -19.48 0.34 3.05
C GLU A 213 -18.00 0.55 3.35
N ILE A 214 -17.23 1.04 2.37
CA ILE A 214 -15.85 1.47 2.60
C ILE A 214 -15.93 2.81 3.31
N ASN A 215 -15.45 2.86 4.55
CA ASN A 215 -15.35 4.06 5.38
C ASN A 215 -13.93 4.27 5.93
N LYS A 216 -12.98 3.43 5.47
CA LYS A 216 -11.61 3.39 5.93
C LYS A 216 -10.66 3.09 4.79
N VAL A 217 -9.53 3.78 4.76
CA VAL A 217 -8.42 3.51 3.84
C VAL A 217 -7.17 3.18 4.63
N HIS A 218 -6.50 2.10 4.22
CA HIS A 218 -5.21 1.72 4.78
C HIS A 218 -4.08 2.37 3.99
N VAL A 219 -3.23 3.11 4.68
CA VAL A 219 -2.03 3.72 4.10
C VAL A 219 -0.84 2.85 4.45
N THR A 220 -0.27 2.20 3.44
CA THR A 220 0.93 1.36 3.56
C THR A 220 2.14 2.08 2.97
N PRO A 221 3.37 1.79 3.44
CA PRO A 221 4.60 2.36 2.87
C PRO A 221 4.72 2.26 1.34
N PRO A 222 4.46 1.10 0.68
CA PRO A 222 4.55 1.05 -0.78
C PRO A 222 3.48 1.92 -1.46
N ALA A 223 2.26 1.98 -0.93
CA ALA A 223 1.21 2.82 -1.51
C ALA A 223 1.53 4.31 -1.37
N ALA A 224 2.01 4.73 -0.19
CA ALA A 224 2.41 6.11 0.07
C ALA A 224 3.62 6.52 -0.77
N LEU A 225 4.61 5.65 -0.92
CA LEU A 225 5.79 5.89 -1.76
C LEU A 225 5.38 6.13 -3.21
N GLU A 226 4.67 5.18 -3.83
CA GLU A 226 4.31 5.31 -5.24
C GLU A 226 3.38 6.51 -5.48
N PHE A 227 2.49 6.83 -4.53
CA PHE A 227 1.64 8.00 -4.61
C PHE A 227 2.42 9.32 -4.58
N VAL A 228 3.37 9.47 -3.64
CA VAL A 228 4.20 10.68 -3.55
C VAL A 228 5.10 10.82 -4.79
N LEU A 229 5.67 9.73 -5.30
CA LEU A 229 6.44 9.77 -6.55
C LEU A 229 5.60 10.18 -7.75
N ALA A 230 4.35 9.70 -7.81
CA ALA A 230 3.41 10.12 -8.85
C ALA A 230 3.02 11.60 -8.74
N LEU A 231 2.87 12.15 -7.53
CA LEU A 231 2.66 13.59 -7.31
C LEU A 231 3.88 14.41 -7.75
N GLU A 232 5.10 14.04 -7.34
CA GLU A 232 6.35 14.74 -7.69
C GLU A 232 6.61 14.74 -9.21
N SER A 233 6.23 13.66 -9.90
CA SER A 233 6.40 13.55 -11.36
C SER A 233 5.24 14.11 -12.18
N GLY A 234 4.17 14.60 -11.53
CA GLY A 234 2.97 15.08 -12.20
C GLY A 234 2.24 13.98 -12.99
N LEU A 235 2.31 12.72 -12.53
CA LEU A 235 1.67 11.59 -13.19
C LEU A 235 0.14 11.66 -13.05
N GLU A 236 -0.57 11.36 -14.14
CA GLU A 236 -2.03 11.26 -14.12
C GLU A 236 -2.49 10.12 -13.20
N MET A 237 -3.32 10.45 -12.21
CA MET A 237 -3.81 9.52 -11.20
C MET A 237 -5.31 9.64 -11.01
N GLY A 238 -5.94 8.51 -10.70
CA GLY A 238 -7.34 8.44 -10.28
C GLY A 238 -7.59 7.24 -9.38
N CYS A 239 -8.86 6.91 -9.17
CA CYS A 239 -9.25 5.66 -8.53
C CYS A 239 -10.40 5.05 -9.30
N ILE A 240 -10.21 3.81 -9.78
CA ILE A 240 -11.29 3.03 -10.39
C ILE A 240 -11.62 1.82 -9.55
N ASN A 241 -12.89 1.45 -9.56
CA ASN A 241 -13.36 0.25 -8.91
C ASN A 241 -13.35 -0.92 -9.90
N CYS A 242 -13.03 -2.11 -9.40
CA CYS A 242 -13.08 -3.32 -10.19
C CYS A 242 -14.51 -3.58 -10.64
N ARG A 243 -14.70 -3.86 -11.93
CA ARG A 243 -16.04 -4.12 -12.50
C ARG A 243 -16.69 -5.40 -11.97
N ASP A 244 -15.88 -6.35 -11.49
CA ASP A 244 -16.35 -7.66 -11.04
C ASP A 244 -16.56 -7.74 -9.53
N CYS A 245 -15.68 -7.15 -8.72
CA CYS A 245 -15.79 -7.23 -7.24
C CYS A 245 -16.04 -5.88 -6.56
N GLY A 246 -16.05 -4.76 -7.28
CA GLY A 246 -16.31 -3.43 -6.73
C GLY A 246 -15.18 -2.80 -5.91
N TYR A 247 -14.11 -3.53 -5.60
CA TYR A 247 -13.00 -2.99 -4.80
C TYR A 247 -12.20 -1.91 -5.56
N PRO A 248 -11.73 -0.86 -4.88
CA PRO A 248 -10.86 0.15 -5.48
C PRO A 248 -9.53 -0.47 -5.92
N HIS A 249 -9.05 -0.09 -7.09
CA HIS A 249 -7.75 -0.51 -7.61
C HIS A 249 -6.62 0.30 -6.96
N LEU A 250 -5.58 -0.43 -6.55
CA LEU A 250 -4.30 0.10 -6.12
C LEU A 250 -3.22 -0.50 -7.04
N ASP A 251 -2.66 0.35 -7.90
CA ASP A 251 -1.48 0.05 -8.68
C ASP A 251 -0.24 0.28 -7.81
N LEU A 252 0.78 -0.58 -7.98
CA LEU A 252 2.06 -0.52 -7.25
C LEU A 252 3.21 -0.86 -8.20
N GLY A 253 4.42 -0.40 -7.84
CA GLY A 253 5.62 -0.60 -8.66
C GLY A 253 5.45 -0.05 -10.07
N ASP A 254 5.85 -0.80 -11.09
CA ASP A 254 5.80 -0.34 -12.49
C ASP A 254 4.40 0.12 -12.94
N PHE A 255 3.33 -0.50 -12.42
CA PHE A 255 1.96 -0.10 -12.72
C PHE A 255 1.59 1.24 -12.11
N ALA A 256 2.17 1.62 -10.97
CA ALA A 256 1.95 2.93 -10.37
C ALA A 256 2.79 4.04 -11.01
N ARG A 257 3.88 3.68 -11.69
CA ARG A 257 4.85 4.62 -12.28
C ARG A 257 4.58 4.94 -13.75
N THR A 258 3.69 4.18 -14.39
CA THR A 258 3.34 4.38 -15.80
C THR A 258 1.83 4.43 -15.95
N ALA A 259 1.31 5.54 -16.48
CA ALA A 259 -0.10 5.69 -16.78
C ALA A 259 -0.55 4.61 -17.78
N HIS A 260 -1.64 3.91 -17.48
CA HIS A 260 -2.16 2.84 -18.31
C HIS A 260 -3.68 2.74 -18.19
N SER A 261 -4.32 2.10 -19.17
CA SER A 261 -5.78 2.04 -19.23
C SER A 261 -6.36 0.71 -18.74
N LYS A 262 -5.54 -0.34 -18.61
CA LYS A 262 -5.98 -1.70 -18.25
C LYS A 262 -5.43 -2.10 -16.89
N HIS A 263 -6.29 -2.25 -15.90
CA HIS A 263 -5.87 -2.47 -14.52
C HIS A 263 -6.16 -3.91 -14.06
N LEU A 264 -5.19 -4.53 -13.38
CA LEU A 264 -5.34 -5.84 -12.75
C LEU A 264 -5.82 -5.66 -11.31
N CYS A 265 -6.95 -6.26 -10.96
CA CYS A 265 -7.49 -6.14 -9.60
C CYS A 265 -6.69 -7.00 -8.63
N GLY A 266 -6.04 -6.35 -7.64
CA GLY A 266 -5.32 -7.03 -6.57
C GLY A 266 -6.21 -7.95 -5.72
N ASN A 267 -7.52 -7.65 -5.62
CA ASN A 267 -8.47 -8.42 -4.82
C ASN A 267 -8.98 -9.68 -5.54
N CYS A 268 -9.42 -9.60 -6.80
CA CYS A 268 -10.04 -10.74 -7.50
C CYS A 268 -9.19 -11.32 -8.64
N GLY A 269 -8.07 -10.68 -8.99
CA GLY A 269 -7.16 -11.12 -10.07
C GLY A 269 -7.70 -10.94 -11.48
N ARG A 270 -8.82 -10.23 -11.66
CA ARG A 270 -9.38 -9.93 -12.98
C ARG A 270 -8.77 -8.67 -13.56
N ASP A 271 -8.52 -8.69 -14.86
CA ASP A 271 -7.81 -7.66 -15.63
C ASP A 271 -8.68 -7.05 -16.73
N ASN A 272 -10.00 -7.12 -16.59
CA ASN A 272 -11.01 -6.56 -17.49
C ASN A 272 -11.55 -5.20 -17.00
N THR A 273 -10.94 -4.61 -15.97
CA THR A 273 -11.20 -3.23 -15.56
C THR A 273 -10.39 -2.29 -16.45
N TRP A 274 -11.09 -1.34 -17.09
CA TRP A 274 -10.47 -0.33 -17.93
C TRP A 274 -10.89 1.07 -17.50
N SER A 275 -9.93 1.97 -17.36
CA SER A 275 -10.15 3.40 -17.19
C SER A 275 -10.41 4.06 -18.56
N LYS A 276 -11.11 5.20 -18.54
CA LYS A 276 -11.42 5.97 -19.76
C LYS A 276 -10.17 6.66 -20.33
N VAL A 277 -9.23 7.00 -19.46
CA VAL A 277 -7.96 7.66 -19.77
C VAL A 277 -6.83 6.85 -19.13
N ALA A 278 -5.63 6.90 -19.71
CA ALA A 278 -4.47 6.24 -19.10
C ALA A 278 -4.13 6.96 -17.79
N MET A 279 -4.03 6.22 -16.69
CA MET A 279 -3.71 6.75 -15.37
C MET A 279 -3.12 5.66 -14.46
N ALA A 280 -2.49 6.04 -13.36
CA ALA A 280 -2.25 5.12 -12.24
C ALA A 280 -3.47 5.15 -11.30
N SER A 281 -3.99 3.99 -10.91
CA SER A 281 -5.13 3.89 -9.99
C SER A 281 -4.67 3.72 -8.55
N THR A 282 -5.19 4.55 -7.65
CA THR A 282 -4.89 4.46 -6.21
C THR A 282 -6.05 5.01 -5.37
N PRO A 283 -6.45 4.33 -4.28
CA PRO A 283 -7.45 4.85 -3.34
C PRO A 283 -6.96 6.08 -2.55
N LEU A 284 -5.67 6.41 -2.61
CA LEU A 284 -5.14 7.63 -1.98
C LEU A 284 -5.50 8.89 -2.77
N LYS A 285 -5.76 8.80 -4.08
CA LYS A 285 -6.05 9.97 -4.91
C LYS A 285 -7.37 10.65 -4.54
N PRO A 286 -8.51 9.95 -4.43
CA PRO A 286 -9.75 10.58 -3.97
C PRO A 286 -9.61 11.19 -2.58
N LEU A 287 -8.93 10.51 -1.65
CA LEU A 287 -8.68 11.04 -0.31
C LEU A 287 -7.92 12.36 -0.37
N HIS A 288 -6.82 12.36 -1.11
CA HIS A 288 -6.01 13.55 -1.32
C HIS A 288 -6.84 14.67 -1.93
N ASP A 289 -7.60 14.41 -2.99
CA ASP A 289 -8.38 15.45 -3.68
C ASP A 289 -9.50 16.04 -2.83
N GLN A 290 -10.17 15.21 -2.03
CA GLN A 290 -11.29 15.66 -1.19
C GLN A 290 -10.81 16.42 0.05
N PHE A 291 -9.70 15.99 0.64
CA PHE A 291 -9.30 16.44 1.98
C PHE A 291 -8.04 17.31 2.00
N SER A 292 -7.24 17.34 0.92
CA SER A 292 -6.13 18.28 0.81
C SER A 292 -6.65 19.68 0.46
N LYS A 293 -6.98 20.47 1.49
CA LYS A 293 -7.61 21.80 1.33
C LYS A 293 -6.70 22.82 0.64
N ALA A 294 -5.39 22.58 0.67
CA ALA A 294 -4.41 23.35 -0.08
C ALA A 294 -3.56 22.39 -0.91
N SER A 295 -3.84 22.31 -2.21
CA SER A 295 -2.97 21.69 -3.21
C SER A 295 -1.84 22.63 -3.66
N GLN A 296 -1.77 23.82 -3.08
CA GLN A 296 -0.77 24.83 -3.36
C GLN A 296 0.43 24.64 -2.44
N TYR A 297 1.60 24.94 -2.99
CA TYR A 297 2.86 24.95 -2.28
C TYR A 297 3.34 26.38 -2.13
N ASP A 298 3.85 26.70 -0.95
CA ASP A 298 4.61 27.91 -0.72
C ASP A 298 6.09 27.56 -0.86
N ASP A 299 6.73 28.08 -1.90
CA ASP A 299 8.19 28.02 -2.03
C ASP A 299 8.80 28.88 -0.92
N VAL A 300 9.53 28.22 -0.03
CA VAL A 300 10.16 28.90 1.09
C VAL A 300 11.32 29.75 0.57
N ASP A 301 11.49 30.96 1.09
CA ASP A 301 12.58 31.89 0.74
C ASP A 301 13.69 31.94 1.81
N LYS A 302 13.44 31.34 2.98
CA LYS A 302 14.41 31.22 4.08
C LYS A 302 15.67 30.49 3.62
N VAL A 303 16.82 31.01 4.04
CA VAL A 303 18.16 30.45 3.76
C VAL A 303 18.75 29.89 5.05
N LEU A 304 19.30 28.67 5.00
CA LEU A 304 20.09 28.10 6.07
C LEU A 304 21.50 27.76 5.58
N ASN A 305 22.52 28.32 6.23
CA ASN A 305 23.89 27.91 6.01
C ASN A 305 24.32 26.95 7.14
N ILE A 306 24.45 25.66 6.83
CA ILE A 306 24.83 24.63 7.80
C ILE A 306 26.30 24.81 8.23
N ASP A 307 27.15 25.40 7.38
CA ASP A 307 28.58 25.60 7.66
C ASP A 307 28.82 26.57 8.83
N GLU A 308 27.82 27.36 9.22
CA GLU A 308 27.84 28.24 10.40
C GLU A 308 27.66 27.48 11.72
N TYR A 309 27.35 26.18 11.66
CA TYR A 309 27.11 25.30 12.82
C TYR A 309 28.16 24.18 12.89
N PRO A 310 29.44 24.50 13.17
CA PRO A 310 30.51 23.51 13.19
C PRO A 310 30.25 22.43 14.25
N GLY A 311 30.39 21.17 13.85
CA GLY A 311 30.16 20.01 14.74
C GLY A 311 28.68 19.66 14.98
N ALA A 312 27.75 20.38 14.34
CA ALA A 312 26.32 20.07 14.45
C ALA A 312 25.97 18.72 13.82
N SER A 313 25.02 18.01 14.44
CA SER A 313 24.37 16.87 13.83
C SER A 313 23.19 17.35 13.00
N PHE A 314 23.08 16.86 11.76
CA PHE A 314 21.96 17.22 10.90
C PHE A 314 21.48 16.06 10.04
N ALA A 315 20.23 16.18 9.57
CA ALA A 315 19.63 15.34 8.55
C ALA A 315 18.77 16.21 7.63
N LEU A 316 18.85 15.94 6.31
CA LEU A 316 18.22 16.74 5.26
C LEU A 316 17.29 15.88 4.41
N TRP A 317 16.15 16.45 4.04
CA TRP A 317 15.20 15.87 3.10
C TRP A 317 14.76 16.93 2.10
N ALA A 318 14.54 16.54 0.85
CA ALA A 318 13.63 17.30 0.00
C ALA A 318 12.22 17.20 0.60
N SER A 319 11.55 18.32 0.81
CA SER A 319 10.16 18.30 1.27
C SER A 319 9.28 17.62 0.21
N THR A 320 8.49 16.63 0.57
CA THR A 320 7.60 15.92 -0.38
C THR A 320 6.13 16.31 -0.18
N PRO A 321 5.30 16.20 -1.21
CA PRO A 321 3.85 16.27 -1.09
C PRO A 321 3.33 15.37 0.03
N ALA A 322 2.43 15.91 0.83
CA ALA A 322 1.64 15.10 1.74
C ALA A 322 0.74 14.14 0.94
N VAL A 323 0.59 12.92 1.44
CA VAL A 323 -0.49 12.01 1.04
C VAL A 323 -1.84 12.64 1.39
N LEU A 324 -1.90 13.38 2.49
CA LEU A 324 -3.08 14.09 2.99
C LEU A 324 -2.67 15.35 3.74
N TRP A 325 -3.30 16.49 3.45
CA TRP A 325 -3.06 17.75 4.16
C TRP A 325 -4.35 18.54 4.41
N THR A 326 -4.97 18.34 5.58
CA THR A 326 -6.29 18.92 5.89
C THR A 326 -6.25 20.36 6.39
N ALA A 327 -5.06 20.92 6.61
CA ALA A 327 -4.90 22.29 7.08
C ALA A 327 -5.28 23.29 5.99
N ASN A 328 -5.83 24.43 6.40
CA ASN A 328 -6.21 25.52 5.49
C ASN A 328 -5.05 26.49 5.24
N ARG A 329 -3.88 25.96 4.90
CA ARG A 329 -2.68 26.71 4.49
C ARG A 329 -1.88 25.86 3.51
N ALA A 330 -1.08 26.49 2.66
CA ALA A 330 -0.22 25.78 1.73
C ALA A 330 0.82 24.90 2.45
N GLN A 331 1.31 23.90 1.73
CA GLN A 331 2.44 23.10 2.18
C GLN A 331 3.73 23.83 1.81
N GLU A 332 4.71 23.86 2.71
CA GLU A 332 6.01 24.42 2.39
C GLU A 332 6.76 23.50 1.41
N ARG A 333 7.38 24.09 0.40
CA ARG A 333 8.27 23.42 -0.55
C ARG A 333 9.68 23.96 -0.43
N GLY A 334 10.63 23.05 -0.25
CA GLY A 334 12.05 23.35 -0.06
C GLY A 334 12.83 22.13 0.42
N ILE A 335 13.81 22.38 1.29
CA ILE A 335 14.64 21.38 1.95
C ILE A 335 14.30 21.42 3.44
N HIS A 336 13.80 20.31 3.95
CA HIS A 336 13.52 20.13 5.36
C HIS A 336 14.80 19.74 6.10
N VAL A 337 15.10 20.44 7.19
CA VAL A 337 16.35 20.31 7.93
C VAL A 337 16.06 20.06 9.40
N HIS A 338 16.58 18.95 9.90
CA HIS A 338 16.82 18.77 11.33
C HIS A 338 18.28 19.11 11.62
N LEU A 339 18.56 20.09 12.47
CA LEU A 339 19.91 20.44 12.90
C LEU A 339 19.97 20.61 14.42
N ARG A 340 20.98 20.00 15.05
CA ARG A 340 21.26 20.12 16.48
C ARG A 340 22.71 20.53 16.69
N ALA A 341 22.90 21.64 17.40
CA ALA A 341 24.20 22.13 17.83
C ALA A 341 24.13 22.46 19.32
N ASP A 342 25.20 22.21 20.08
CA ASP A 342 25.20 22.37 21.54
C ASP A 342 24.90 23.82 21.99
N SER A 343 25.25 24.79 21.16
CA SER A 343 25.13 26.22 21.44
C SER A 343 23.91 26.91 20.82
N HIS A 344 23.04 26.17 20.12
CA HIS A 344 21.89 26.73 19.41
C HIS A 344 20.61 25.93 19.67
N PRO A 345 19.42 26.59 19.65
CA PRO A 345 18.16 25.87 19.61
C PRO A 345 18.12 24.88 18.45
N PRO A 346 17.48 23.71 18.62
CA PRO A 346 17.31 22.77 17.53
C PRO A 346 16.52 23.43 16.39
N ILE A 347 16.99 23.23 15.15
CA ILE A 347 16.28 23.62 13.94
C ILE A 347 15.54 22.40 13.43
N ASP A 348 14.25 22.57 13.19
CA ASP A 348 13.33 21.59 12.60
C ASP A 348 12.35 22.39 11.74
N ASP A 349 12.77 22.68 10.51
CA ASP A 349 12.06 23.61 9.62
C ASP A 349 12.40 23.34 8.14
N THR A 350 11.61 23.91 7.24
CA THR A 350 11.83 23.88 5.79
C THR A 350 12.48 25.18 5.34
N PHE A 351 13.46 25.08 4.43
CA PHE A 351 14.21 26.20 3.86
C PHE A 351 14.19 26.15 2.34
N GLY A 352 14.19 27.31 1.69
CA GLY A 352 14.30 27.40 0.23
C GLY A 352 15.70 27.03 -0.26
N THR A 353 16.70 27.58 0.43
CA THR A 353 18.12 27.40 0.13
C THR A 353 18.82 26.83 1.35
N VAL A 354 19.58 25.75 1.15
CA VAL A 354 20.44 25.17 2.18
C VAL A 354 21.86 25.10 1.63
N ILE A 355 22.82 25.65 2.37
CA ILE A 355 24.24 25.66 2.01
C ILE A 355 24.97 24.66 2.91
N TYR A 356 25.76 23.77 2.29
CA TYR A 356 26.63 22.82 2.99
C TYR A 356 27.94 22.64 2.23
N GLN A 357 29.06 22.75 2.94
CA GLN A 357 30.42 22.73 2.39
C GLN A 357 30.63 23.75 1.26
N GLY A 358 30.07 24.94 1.43
CA GLY A 358 30.11 26.03 0.46
C GLY A 358 29.26 25.82 -0.80
N ASN A 359 28.47 24.75 -0.87
CA ASN A 359 27.59 24.47 -2.01
C ASN A 359 26.13 24.64 -1.63
N GLU A 360 25.36 25.29 -2.49
CA GLU A 360 23.89 25.27 -2.42
C GLU A 360 23.39 23.88 -2.84
N LEU A 361 22.55 23.28 -2.00
CA LEU A 361 22.00 21.96 -2.25
C LEU A 361 20.80 22.02 -3.19
N ASP A 362 20.75 21.12 -4.17
CA ASP A 362 19.64 21.01 -5.10
C ASP A 362 18.56 20.05 -4.57
N ARG A 363 17.32 20.55 -4.44
CA ARG A 363 16.18 19.76 -3.92
C ARG A 363 15.93 18.50 -4.76
N SER A 364 16.07 18.56 -6.08
CA SER A 364 15.79 17.41 -6.95
C SER A 364 16.81 16.29 -6.76
N GLN A 365 18.10 16.64 -6.63
CA GLN A 365 19.18 15.71 -6.29
C GLN A 365 18.99 15.10 -4.89
N LEU A 366 18.50 15.89 -3.92
CA LEU A 366 18.16 15.36 -2.60
C LEU A 366 16.99 14.36 -2.68
N LEU A 367 15.96 14.64 -3.47
CA LEU A 367 14.85 13.70 -3.69
C LEU A 367 15.35 12.39 -4.33
N GLU A 368 16.18 12.46 -5.37
CA GLU A 368 16.81 11.28 -5.97
C GLU A 368 17.62 10.48 -4.94
N SER A 369 18.36 11.17 -4.08
CA SER A 369 19.13 10.55 -3.00
C SER A 369 18.22 9.87 -1.96
N MET A 370 17.11 10.49 -1.57
CA MET A 370 16.10 9.87 -0.68
C MET A 370 15.53 8.59 -1.28
N ILE A 371 15.24 8.60 -2.59
CA ILE A 371 14.75 7.42 -3.32
C ILE A 371 15.84 6.34 -3.36
N ALA A 372 17.09 6.70 -3.68
CA ALA A 372 18.21 5.75 -3.69
C ALA A 372 18.48 5.14 -2.30
N ASN A 373 18.31 5.93 -1.24
CA ASN A 373 18.45 5.50 0.14
C ASN A 373 17.28 4.61 0.60
N THR A 374 16.17 4.56 -0.16
CA THR A 374 15.01 3.74 0.17
C THR A 374 15.26 2.27 -0.17
N ILE A 375 14.91 1.38 0.76
CA ILE A 375 14.83 -0.05 0.49
C ILE A 375 13.47 -0.34 -0.12
N ILE A 376 13.57 -0.81 -1.36
CA ILE A 376 12.50 -1.26 -2.25
C ILE A 376 12.38 -2.77 -2.05
#